data_AF-A0A1H2EBS7-F1
#
_entry.id   AF-A0A1H2EBS7-F1
#
_cell.length_a   1.000
_cell.length_b   1.000
_cell.length_c   1.000
_cell.angle_alpha   90.00
_cell.angle_beta   90.00
_cell.angle_gamma   90.00
#
_symmetry.space_group_name_H-M   'P 1'
#
loop_
_entity.id
_entity.type
_entity.pdbx_description
1 polymer ?
#
loop_
_entity_poly.entity_id
_entity_poly.type
_entity_poly.pdbx_seq_one_letter_code
_entity_poly.pdbx_strand_id
1 'polypeptide(L)'
;MFFFVDLRIIYCFMKNIFSAFLIMFIFSCSKKQPYLEYQKKAINLRNNITVFNNRNETISFDFGMWMFNERKLEVDAIANWIGIKQKGKSILEPINIIWVDYKANTKNEARENITTFLNANDFLIRNGSSVGYYGLFENNNWIPQYKETWSDKEDPKTINNHGRIFPAHKITSNLNNPVFVSTGAFSIEDELHYLVSFNEALKKMKETKEWKVFRNRFKAANIIQEHNYTTFDHEGIIVFVLN
;
A
#
# COMPACT_ATOMS: atom_id res chain seq x y z
N MET A 1 -92.44 31.43 -12.65
CA MET A 1 -91.28 31.27 -11.76
C MET A 1 -90.71 29.88 -12.02
N PHE A 2 -89.48 29.81 -12.54
CA PHE A 2 -88.60 28.64 -12.74
C PHE A 2 -89.14 27.31 -13.36
N PHE A 3 -88.65 27.02 -14.58
CA PHE A 3 -88.00 25.78 -15.09
C PHE A 3 -88.30 24.42 -14.41
N PHE A 4 -88.43 23.27 -15.08
CA PHE A 4 -88.37 22.86 -16.49
C PHE A 4 -88.96 21.44 -16.61
N VAL A 5 -89.37 21.08 -17.82
CA VAL A 5 -89.96 19.79 -18.22
C VAL A 5 -88.87 18.80 -18.62
N ASP A 6 -89.03 17.61 -18.05
CA ASP A 6 -88.84 16.23 -18.56
C ASP A 6 -87.71 15.85 -19.54
N LEU A 7 -87.06 14.75 -19.17
CA LEU A 7 -86.04 14.03 -19.92
C LEU A 7 -86.67 13.40 -21.17
N ARG A 8 -86.33 13.94 -22.35
CA ARG A 8 -85.97 13.22 -23.59
C ARG A 8 -85.92 14.24 -24.72
N ILE A 9 -84.98 14.04 -25.65
CA ILE A 9 -84.63 14.90 -26.79
C ILE A 9 -83.54 15.94 -26.46
N ILE A 10 -82.31 15.46 -26.28
CA ILE A 10 -81.22 15.93 -27.16
C ILE A 10 -80.59 14.66 -27.75
N TYR A 11 -81.22 14.24 -28.84
CA TYR A 11 -80.69 13.32 -29.81
C TYR A 11 -79.53 13.99 -30.52
N CYS A 12 -78.51 13.20 -30.89
CA CYS A 12 -77.58 13.42 -31.99
C CYS A 12 -77.10 14.86 -32.23
N PHE A 13 -75.82 15.11 -32.04
CA PHE A 13 -74.94 15.57 -33.11
C PHE A 13 -73.52 15.63 -32.55
N MET A 14 -72.55 15.16 -33.33
CA MET A 14 -71.12 15.44 -33.15
C MET A 14 -70.48 14.66 -31.98
N LYS A 15 -69.85 13.50 -32.18
CA LYS A 15 -68.79 13.20 -33.17
C LYS A 15 -67.71 14.29 -33.07
N ASN A 16 -66.55 13.93 -32.50
CA ASN A 16 -65.46 14.81 -32.05
C ASN A 16 -65.77 15.35 -30.63
N ILE A 17 -65.13 14.97 -29.53
CA ILE A 17 -63.71 14.74 -29.25
C ILE A 17 -63.66 13.80 -28.03
N PHE A 18 -63.68 12.48 -28.25
CA PHE A 18 -63.31 11.50 -27.23
C PHE A 18 -62.50 10.40 -27.92
N SER A 19 -61.39 10.84 -28.52
CA SER A 19 -60.37 9.96 -29.07
C SER A 19 -59.01 10.57 -28.74
N ALA A 20 -58.60 10.41 -27.49
CA ALA A 20 -57.22 10.56 -27.07
C ALA A 20 -56.98 9.74 -25.79
N PHE A 21 -57.45 8.49 -25.78
CA PHE A 21 -57.08 7.50 -24.79
C PHE A 21 -56.64 6.23 -25.50
N LEU A 22 -55.59 6.33 -26.31
CA LEU A 22 -54.82 5.14 -26.68
C LEU A 22 -53.46 5.56 -27.26
N ILE A 23 -52.42 4.93 -26.72
CA ILE A 23 -51.06 4.82 -27.26
C ILE A 23 -50.22 6.10 -27.17
N MET A 24 -49.66 6.35 -25.98
CA MET A 24 -48.23 6.67 -25.93
C MET A 24 -47.53 5.59 -25.09
N PHE A 25 -47.00 4.60 -25.81
CA PHE A 25 -45.81 3.88 -25.37
C PHE A 25 -44.74 4.92 -25.07
N ILE A 26 -44.52 5.20 -23.80
CA ILE A 26 -43.18 5.52 -23.33
C ILE A 26 -42.94 4.54 -22.21
N PHE A 27 -42.32 3.41 -22.57
CA PHE A 27 -41.45 2.71 -21.65
C PHE A 27 -40.59 3.77 -20.98
N SER A 28 -40.91 4.13 -19.74
CA SER A 28 -39.89 4.61 -18.83
C SER A 28 -39.04 3.39 -18.46
N CYS A 29 -38.31 2.88 -19.45
CA CYS A 29 -36.96 2.44 -19.20
C CYS A 29 -36.25 3.71 -18.72
N SER A 30 -36.34 3.96 -17.41
CA SER A 30 -35.19 4.49 -16.70
C SER A 30 -34.05 3.59 -17.16
N LYS A 31 -33.28 4.08 -18.13
CA LYS A 31 -31.96 3.53 -18.39
C LYS A 31 -31.30 3.71 -17.04
N LYS A 32 -31.24 2.62 -16.26
CA LYS A 32 -30.19 2.45 -15.27
C LYS A 32 -28.94 2.75 -16.08
N GLN A 33 -28.45 3.97 -15.95
CA GLN A 33 -27.14 4.34 -16.39
C GLN A 33 -26.29 3.22 -15.79
N PRO A 34 -25.62 2.38 -16.61
CA PRO A 34 -24.79 1.34 -16.05
C PRO A 34 -23.87 2.10 -15.10
N TYR A 35 -24.06 1.90 -13.80
CA TYR A 35 -23.06 2.28 -12.84
C TYR A 35 -21.85 1.56 -13.39
N LEU A 36 -20.92 2.32 -13.96
CA LEU A 36 -19.63 1.77 -14.31
C LEU A 36 -19.12 1.33 -12.95
N GLU A 37 -19.34 0.06 -12.65
CA GLU A 37 -18.78 -0.62 -11.52
C GLU A 37 -17.30 -0.57 -11.83
N TYR A 38 -16.68 0.52 -11.37
CA TYR A 38 -15.26 0.72 -11.48
C TYR A 38 -14.68 -0.50 -10.81
N GLN A 39 -14.21 -1.45 -11.61
CA GLN A 39 -13.59 -2.66 -11.10
C GLN A 39 -12.39 -2.18 -10.30
N LYS A 40 -12.58 -2.14 -8.98
CA LYS A 40 -11.53 -1.81 -8.04
C LYS A 40 -10.42 -2.80 -8.32
N LYS A 41 -9.32 -2.32 -8.86
CA LYS A 41 -8.18 -3.17 -9.15
C LYS A 41 -7.76 -3.79 -7.82
N ALA A 42 -7.60 -5.12 -7.81
CA ALA A 42 -7.23 -5.80 -6.59
C ALA A 42 -5.86 -5.27 -6.14
N ILE A 43 -5.78 -4.83 -4.89
CA ILE A 43 -4.52 -4.44 -4.27
C ILE A 43 -3.70 -5.71 -4.10
N ASN A 44 -2.58 -5.78 -4.81
CA ASN A 44 -1.64 -6.87 -4.63
C ASN A 44 -1.05 -6.76 -3.22
N LEU A 45 -1.03 -7.87 -2.48
CA LEU A 45 -0.49 -7.89 -1.11
C LEU A 45 0.93 -8.46 -1.05
N ARG A 46 1.31 -9.23 -2.07
CA ARG A 46 2.59 -9.94 -2.16
C ARG A 46 3.27 -9.67 -3.50
N ASN A 47 4.57 -9.86 -3.53
CA ASN A 47 5.36 -9.92 -4.75
C ASN A 47 6.49 -10.92 -4.58
N ASN A 48 7.07 -11.32 -5.71
CA ASN A 48 8.24 -12.19 -5.75
C ASN A 48 9.46 -11.39 -6.23
N ILE A 49 10.64 -11.71 -5.72
CA ILE A 49 11.89 -11.20 -6.25
C ILE A 49 12.98 -12.28 -6.22
N THR A 50 13.79 -12.30 -7.27
CA THR A 50 15.05 -13.05 -7.34
C THR A 50 16.22 -12.10 -7.15
N VAL A 51 17.12 -12.44 -6.22
CA VAL A 51 18.32 -11.65 -5.90
C VAL A 51 19.52 -12.59 -5.94
N PHE A 52 20.68 -12.11 -6.38
CA PHE A 52 21.93 -12.86 -6.37
C PHE A 52 23.08 -12.02 -5.81
N ASN A 53 24.07 -12.68 -5.23
CA ASN A 53 25.31 -12.05 -4.79
C ASN A 53 26.41 -12.13 -5.87
N ASN A 54 27.57 -11.55 -5.59
CA ASN A 54 28.72 -11.52 -6.50
C ASN A 54 29.31 -12.91 -6.82
N ARG A 55 28.89 -13.97 -6.11
CA ARG A 55 29.30 -15.37 -6.32
C ARG A 55 28.25 -16.17 -7.09
N ASN A 56 27.21 -15.52 -7.65
CA ASN A 56 26.06 -16.14 -8.30
C ASN A 56 25.23 -17.06 -7.37
N GLU A 57 25.40 -16.92 -6.05
CA GLU A 57 24.46 -17.50 -5.11
C GLU A 57 23.15 -16.71 -5.20
N THR A 58 22.04 -17.42 -5.33
CA THR A 58 20.74 -16.86 -5.69
C THR A 58 19.68 -17.31 -4.70
N ILE A 59 18.78 -16.39 -4.36
CA ILE A 59 17.52 -16.66 -3.69
C ILE A 59 16.35 -16.14 -4.54
N SER A 60 15.21 -16.81 -4.47
CA SER A 60 13.93 -16.29 -4.98
C SER A 60 12.89 -16.47 -3.89
N PHE A 61 12.13 -15.41 -3.59
CA PHE A 61 11.22 -15.44 -2.45
C PHE A 61 10.03 -14.52 -2.61
N ASP A 62 8.92 -14.91 -1.97
CA ASP A 62 7.74 -14.05 -1.82
C ASP A 62 7.84 -13.19 -0.57
N PHE A 63 7.45 -11.92 -0.70
CA PHE A 63 7.36 -10.99 0.41
C PHE A 63 6.06 -10.18 0.34
N GLY A 64 5.56 -9.75 1.49
CA GLY A 64 4.46 -8.80 1.57
C GLY A 64 4.96 -7.41 1.23
N MET A 65 4.23 -6.71 0.38
CA MET A 65 4.67 -5.40 -0.10
C MET A 65 4.26 -4.22 0.79
N TRP A 66 3.64 -4.52 1.94
CA TRP A 66 3.04 -3.56 2.85
C TRP A 66 3.53 -3.78 4.27
N MET A 67 3.51 -2.71 5.06
CA MET A 67 3.48 -2.82 6.51
C MET A 67 2.05 -3.14 6.95
N PHE A 68 1.88 -4.10 7.87
CA PHE A 68 0.56 -4.51 8.36
C PHE A 68 0.39 -4.18 9.84
N ASN A 69 -0.82 -3.75 10.25
CA ASN A 69 -1.20 -3.57 11.66
C ASN A 69 -1.73 -4.88 12.29
N GLU A 70 -2.16 -5.84 11.45
CA GLU A 70 -2.68 -7.13 11.85
C GLU A 70 -2.04 -8.24 11.01
N ARG A 71 -1.98 -9.46 11.57
CA ARG A 71 -1.44 -10.64 10.87
C ARG A 71 -2.49 -11.25 9.93
N LYS A 72 -3.00 -10.43 8.99
CA LYS A 72 -4.05 -10.78 8.03
C LYS A 72 -3.68 -10.30 6.62
N LEU A 73 -4.02 -11.11 5.63
CA LEU A 73 -3.78 -10.82 4.21
C LEU A 73 -4.98 -10.11 3.59
N GLU A 74 -5.29 -8.94 4.12
CA GLU A 74 -6.43 -8.12 3.72
C GLU A 74 -6.01 -6.65 3.61
N VAL A 75 -6.74 -5.84 2.84
CA VAL A 75 -6.38 -4.44 2.58
C VAL A 75 -6.54 -3.55 3.81
N ASP A 76 -7.54 -3.83 4.64
CA ASP A 76 -7.82 -3.14 5.90
C ASP A 76 -6.78 -3.47 7.00
N ALA A 77 -6.08 -4.59 6.86
CA ALA A 77 -4.93 -4.94 7.68
C ALA A 77 -3.62 -4.22 7.26
N ILE A 78 -3.63 -3.46 6.15
CA ILE A 78 -2.48 -2.64 5.76
C ILE A 78 -2.43 -1.40 6.65
N ALA A 79 -1.25 -1.12 7.19
CA ALA A 79 -1.00 0.11 7.93
C ALA A 79 -1.23 1.32 7.01
N ASN A 80 -1.89 2.33 7.56
CA ASN A 80 -2.10 3.60 6.91
C ASN A 80 -1.61 4.72 7.83
N TRP A 81 -1.46 5.90 7.25
CA TRP A 81 -1.03 7.08 7.98
C TRP A 81 -2.07 7.65 8.93
N ILE A 82 -2.50 6.87 9.93
CA ILE A 82 -3.38 7.29 11.04
C ILE A 82 -4.66 7.96 10.51
N GLY A 83 -5.18 7.46 9.38
CA GLY A 83 -6.37 8.02 8.73
C GLY A 83 -6.18 9.35 7.99
N ILE A 84 -4.97 9.90 7.93
CA ILE A 84 -4.63 11.08 7.12
C ILE A 84 -4.90 10.77 5.65
N LYS A 85 -5.56 11.72 4.98
CA LYS A 85 -5.92 11.61 3.57
C LYS A 85 -5.17 12.63 2.72
N GLN A 86 -4.53 12.15 1.66
CA GLN A 86 -3.93 13.00 0.64
C GLN A 86 -4.87 13.08 -0.57
N LYS A 87 -5.36 14.27 -0.90
CA LYS A 87 -6.34 14.48 -1.98
C LYS A 87 -7.56 13.55 -1.87
N GLY A 88 -8.04 13.33 -0.65
CA GLY A 88 -9.20 12.47 -0.34
C GLY A 88 -8.91 10.97 -0.25
N LYS A 89 -7.66 10.54 -0.46
CA LYS A 89 -7.25 9.12 -0.49
C LYS A 89 -6.50 8.73 0.78
N SER A 90 -6.80 7.56 1.33
CA SER A 90 -6.02 7.00 2.44
C SER A 90 -4.62 6.62 1.96
N ILE A 91 -3.59 7.00 2.72
CA ILE A 91 -2.21 6.70 2.37
C ILE A 91 -1.83 5.36 3.00
N LEU A 92 -1.51 4.37 2.18
CA LEU A 92 -1.03 3.06 2.64
C LEU A 92 0.49 3.10 2.79
N GLU A 93 1.04 2.39 3.77
CA GLU A 93 2.47 2.36 4.06
C GLU A 93 3.17 1.18 3.36
N PRO A 94 3.89 1.42 2.25
CA PRO A 94 4.54 0.36 1.48
C PRO A 94 5.85 -0.09 2.13
N ILE A 95 6.21 -1.36 1.92
CA ILE A 95 7.61 -1.77 1.98
C ILE A 95 8.34 -1.08 0.82
N ASN A 96 9.40 -0.33 1.15
CA ASN A 96 10.17 0.46 0.19
C ASN A 96 11.67 0.18 0.24
N ILE A 97 12.11 -0.70 1.15
CA ILE A 97 13.48 -1.21 1.18
C ILE A 97 13.52 -2.71 1.52
N ILE A 98 14.46 -3.41 0.88
CA ILE A 98 14.81 -4.81 1.16
C ILE A 98 16.32 -4.90 1.40
N TRP A 99 16.72 -5.65 2.42
CA TRP A 99 18.09 -6.08 2.66
C TRP A 99 18.20 -7.58 2.50
N VAL A 100 19.16 -8.02 1.70
CA VAL A 100 19.50 -9.44 1.52
C VAL A 100 20.92 -9.68 2.01
N ASP A 101 21.04 -10.50 3.05
CA ASP A 101 22.28 -10.80 3.75
C ASP A 101 22.73 -12.22 3.44
N TYR A 102 23.77 -12.35 2.61
CA TYR A 102 24.42 -13.62 2.27
C TYR A 102 25.57 -13.99 3.22
N LYS A 103 25.92 -13.11 4.17
CA LYS A 103 27.05 -13.30 5.09
C LYS A 103 26.66 -13.88 6.43
N ALA A 104 25.48 -13.48 6.94
CA ALA A 104 25.01 -13.93 8.24
C ALA A 104 24.73 -15.45 8.24
N ASN A 105 25.12 -16.11 9.32
CA ASN A 105 24.79 -17.52 9.60
C ASN A 105 23.61 -17.63 10.58
N THR A 106 23.32 -16.56 11.32
CA THR A 106 22.27 -16.52 12.34
C THR A 106 21.35 -15.32 12.17
N LYS A 107 20.13 -15.41 12.73
CA LYS A 107 19.19 -14.28 12.75
C LYS A 107 19.73 -13.07 13.52
N ASN A 108 20.60 -13.29 14.51
CA ASN A 108 21.17 -12.22 15.31
C ASN A 108 22.24 -11.47 14.52
N GLU A 109 23.14 -12.19 13.84
CA GLU A 109 24.11 -11.58 12.91
C GLU A 109 23.39 -10.75 11.83
N ALA A 110 22.33 -11.29 11.22
CA ALA A 110 21.58 -10.55 10.21
C ALA A 110 20.95 -9.25 10.75
N ARG A 111 20.46 -9.25 11.99
CA ARG A 111 19.92 -8.05 12.66
C ARG A 111 21.03 -7.04 12.99
N GLU A 112 22.19 -7.51 13.42
CA GLU A 112 23.36 -6.68 13.70
C GLU A 112 23.89 -6.04 12.41
N ASN A 113 23.94 -6.78 11.30
CA ASN A 113 24.36 -6.28 10.00
C ASN A 113 23.46 -5.14 9.49
N ILE A 114 22.14 -5.26 9.67
CA ILE A 114 21.19 -4.19 9.29
C ILE A 114 21.28 -3.01 10.24
N THR A 115 21.42 -3.25 11.54
CA THR A 115 21.66 -2.18 12.53
C THR A 115 22.92 -1.39 12.18
N THR A 116 23.98 -2.10 11.78
CA THR A 116 25.25 -1.50 11.32
C THR A 116 25.06 -0.71 10.04
N PHE A 117 24.30 -1.22 9.07
CA PHE A 117 23.93 -0.49 7.85
C PHE A 117 23.18 0.81 8.16
N LEU A 118 22.17 0.75 9.03
CA LEU A 118 21.37 1.91 9.41
C LEU A 118 22.21 2.96 10.14
N ASN A 119 23.03 2.54 11.11
CA ASN A 119 23.96 3.43 11.80
C ASN A 119 24.96 4.10 10.83
N ALA A 120 25.47 3.35 9.85
CA ALA A 120 26.38 3.89 8.83
C ALA A 120 25.71 4.90 7.87
N ASN A 121 24.37 4.91 7.83
CA ASN A 121 23.56 5.88 7.10
C ASN A 121 22.92 6.93 8.03
N ASP A 122 23.47 7.11 9.24
CA ASP A 122 23.02 8.07 10.25
C ASP A 122 21.57 7.87 10.73
N PHE A 123 21.05 6.65 10.65
CA PHE A 123 19.78 6.28 11.28
C PHE A 123 20.00 5.77 12.70
N LEU A 124 19.26 6.34 13.64
CA LEU A 124 19.29 6.01 15.06
C LEU A 124 17.95 5.42 15.48
N ILE A 125 17.99 4.54 16.48
CA ILE A 125 16.77 4.07 17.14
C ILE A 125 16.20 5.20 17.99
N ARG A 126 14.91 5.47 17.82
CA ARG A 126 14.13 6.42 18.63
C ARG A 126 13.02 5.67 19.37
N ASN A 127 12.76 6.11 20.59
CA ASN A 127 11.66 5.64 21.43
C ASN A 127 10.55 6.71 21.47
N GLY A 128 9.34 6.32 21.86
CA GLY A 128 8.15 7.17 21.88
C GLY A 128 7.24 7.06 20.65
N SER A 129 7.39 6.02 19.83
CA SER A 129 6.58 5.83 18.61
C SER A 129 5.73 4.55 18.65
N SER A 130 4.78 4.44 17.71
CA SER A 130 3.89 3.28 17.59
C SER A 130 4.65 1.95 17.36
N VAL A 131 4.11 0.90 17.99
CA VAL A 131 4.57 -0.49 17.85
C VAL A 131 3.42 -1.40 17.39
N GLY A 132 3.74 -2.64 17.05
CA GLY A 132 2.75 -3.67 16.74
C GLY A 132 2.55 -3.92 15.25
N TYR A 133 3.46 -3.43 14.41
CA TYR A 133 3.43 -3.70 12.98
C TYR A 133 4.12 -5.00 12.60
N TYR A 134 3.78 -5.51 11.42
CA TYR A 134 4.33 -6.74 10.87
C TYR A 134 4.74 -6.59 9.41
N GLY A 135 5.86 -7.24 9.08
CA GLY A 135 6.25 -7.56 7.72
C GLY A 135 5.89 -9.01 7.43
N LEU A 136 5.61 -9.31 6.16
CA LEU A 136 5.17 -10.63 5.73
C LEU A 136 6.19 -11.24 4.78
N PHE A 137 6.43 -12.54 4.95
CA PHE A 137 7.27 -13.34 4.06
C PHE A 137 6.52 -14.60 3.59
N GLU A 138 7.26 -15.53 2.99
CA GLU A 138 6.78 -16.82 2.49
C GLU A 138 5.95 -17.57 3.54
N ASN A 139 4.97 -18.37 3.08
CA ASN A 139 4.15 -19.23 3.92
C ASN A 139 3.45 -18.51 5.09
N ASN A 140 3.00 -17.26 4.87
CA ASN A 140 2.39 -16.43 5.90
C ASN A 140 3.27 -16.21 7.14
N ASN A 141 4.59 -16.22 6.97
CA ASN A 141 5.50 -15.93 8.06
C ASN A 141 5.51 -14.42 8.37
N TRP A 142 4.85 -14.06 9.47
CA TRP A 142 4.75 -12.69 9.96
C TRP A 142 5.93 -12.37 10.88
N ILE A 143 6.76 -11.41 10.47
CA ILE A 143 7.88 -10.91 11.25
C ILE A 143 7.44 -9.64 11.98
N PRO A 144 7.45 -9.60 13.32
CA PRO A 144 7.12 -8.39 14.05
C PRO A 144 8.18 -7.32 13.80
N GLN A 145 7.73 -6.08 13.87
CA GLN A 145 8.58 -4.89 13.91
C GLN A 145 9.69 -5.06 14.95
N TYR A 146 10.92 -4.76 14.54
CA TYR A 146 12.08 -4.78 15.44
C TYR A 146 12.35 -3.39 16.01
N LYS A 147 12.19 -3.28 17.34
CA LYS A 147 12.26 -2.03 18.10
C LYS A 147 11.19 -1.04 17.63
N GLU A 148 11.23 0.19 18.12
CA GLU A 148 10.24 1.22 17.75
C GLU A 148 10.55 1.83 16.39
N THR A 149 11.31 2.92 16.34
CA THR A 149 11.55 3.69 15.11
C THR A 149 13.02 3.82 14.79
N TRP A 150 13.35 3.81 13.50
CA TRP A 150 14.62 4.28 12.99
C TRP A 150 14.43 5.64 12.36
N SER A 151 15.11 6.66 12.88
CA SER A 151 15.09 8.01 12.33
C SER A 151 16.47 8.49 12.01
N ASP A 152 16.58 9.29 10.97
CA ASP A 152 17.82 9.99 10.73
C ASP A 152 18.16 10.93 11.90
N LYS A 153 19.43 11.30 11.94
CA LYS A 153 20.04 12.08 13.02
C LYS A 153 19.84 13.59 12.85
N GLU A 154 19.22 14.04 11.76
CA GLU A 154 19.09 15.47 11.46
C GLU A 154 17.90 16.06 12.24
N ASP A 155 18.21 17.01 13.12
CA ASP A 155 17.33 17.75 14.04
C ASP A 155 16.49 16.92 15.05
N PRO A 156 16.78 16.97 16.37
CA PRO A 156 15.92 16.35 17.40
C PRO A 156 14.52 17.01 17.53
N LYS A 157 14.24 18.10 16.82
CA LYS A 157 12.99 18.87 16.92
C LYS A 157 12.10 18.81 15.68
N THR A 158 12.59 18.38 14.51
CA THR A 158 11.85 18.48 13.25
C THR A 158 12.16 17.30 12.30
N ILE A 159 11.24 17.10 11.33
CA ILE A 159 11.30 16.17 10.19
C ILE A 159 12.01 14.84 10.48
N ASN A 160 11.32 13.94 11.18
CA ASN A 160 11.84 12.60 11.45
C ASN A 160 11.68 11.73 10.19
N ASN A 161 12.77 11.10 9.77
CA ASN A 161 12.64 9.87 9.00
C ASN A 161 11.98 8.80 9.89
N HIS A 162 10.83 8.28 9.51
CA HIS A 162 10.08 7.29 10.25
C HIS A 162 10.30 5.92 9.62
N GLY A 163 11.26 5.18 10.17
CA GLY A 163 11.62 3.83 9.72
C GLY A 163 11.06 2.72 10.60
N ARG A 164 10.48 1.70 9.98
CA ARG A 164 10.04 0.43 10.59
C ARG A 164 10.73 -0.71 9.86
N ILE A 165 11.34 -1.65 10.58
CA ILE A 165 12.04 -2.79 9.97
C ILE A 165 11.50 -4.13 10.48
N PHE A 166 11.51 -5.13 9.60
CA PHE A 166 11.03 -6.50 9.83
C PHE A 166 12.15 -7.47 9.48
N PRO A 167 13.02 -7.83 10.46
CA PRO A 167 14.31 -8.40 10.14
C PRO A 167 14.39 -9.93 10.14
N ALA A 168 15.35 -10.42 9.38
CA ALA A 168 15.98 -11.73 9.47
C ALA A 168 15.03 -12.92 9.23
N HIS A 169 14.22 -12.85 8.16
CA HIS A 169 13.60 -14.02 7.59
C HIS A 169 14.67 -14.90 6.92
N LYS A 170 14.78 -16.15 7.35
CA LYS A 170 15.77 -17.10 6.82
C LYS A 170 15.22 -17.77 5.58
N ILE A 171 16.00 -17.76 4.51
CA ILE A 171 15.77 -18.44 3.24
C ILE A 171 16.97 -19.33 2.93
N THR A 172 16.78 -20.41 2.19
CA THR A 172 17.87 -21.27 1.73
C THR A 172 18.20 -20.93 0.28
N SER A 173 19.47 -20.69 -0.03
CA SER A 173 19.91 -20.39 -1.40
C SER A 173 19.95 -21.62 -2.30
N ASN A 174 20.16 -21.40 -3.60
CA ASN A 174 20.44 -22.46 -4.57
C ASN A 174 21.71 -23.29 -4.23
N LEU A 175 22.58 -22.78 -3.35
CA LEU A 175 23.78 -23.47 -2.87
C LEU A 175 23.59 -24.12 -1.49
N ASN A 176 22.35 -24.16 -0.97
CA ASN A 176 21.99 -24.68 0.35
C ASN A 176 22.58 -23.90 1.55
N ASN A 177 23.05 -22.66 1.36
CA ASN A 177 23.46 -21.82 2.49
C ASN A 177 22.26 -21.05 3.05
N PRO A 178 22.31 -20.67 4.34
CA PRO A 178 21.34 -19.72 4.89
C PRO A 178 21.57 -18.32 4.29
N VAL A 179 20.49 -17.66 3.88
CA VAL A 179 20.46 -16.24 3.49
C VAL A 179 19.37 -15.56 4.29
N PHE A 180 19.61 -14.35 4.78
CA PHE A 180 18.65 -13.63 5.62
C PHE A 180 18.10 -12.42 4.88
N VAL A 181 16.77 -12.33 4.80
CA VAL A 181 16.06 -11.22 4.17
C VAL A 181 15.35 -10.39 5.21
N SER A 182 15.42 -9.08 5.05
CA SER A 182 14.71 -8.12 5.88
C SER A 182 14.03 -7.07 5.02
N THR A 183 12.88 -6.59 5.47
CA THR A 183 12.12 -5.54 4.79
C THR A 183 11.98 -4.32 5.69
N GLY A 184 11.77 -3.15 5.08
CA GLY A 184 11.48 -1.93 5.82
C GLY A 184 10.49 -1.02 5.11
N ALA A 185 9.79 -0.22 5.91
CA ALA A 185 8.94 0.87 5.49
C ALA A 185 9.50 2.17 6.09
N PHE A 186 9.92 3.10 5.23
CA PHE A 186 10.52 4.36 5.61
C PHE A 186 9.78 5.53 4.98
N SER A 187 9.59 6.59 5.74
CA SER A 187 8.84 7.76 5.31
C SER A 187 9.39 8.99 6.01
N ILE A 188 9.08 10.17 5.50
CA ILE A 188 9.35 11.42 6.19
C ILE A 188 8.02 11.98 6.66
N GLU A 189 7.95 12.44 7.91
CA GLU A 189 6.84 13.20 8.44
C GLU A 189 7.24 14.65 8.74
N ASP A 190 6.28 15.57 8.77
CA ASP A 190 6.48 16.93 9.27
C ASP A 190 6.25 17.02 10.79
N GLU A 191 6.42 18.21 11.37
CA GLU A 191 6.22 18.46 12.81
C GLU A 191 4.78 18.20 13.30
N LEU A 192 3.82 18.10 12.37
CA LEU A 192 2.41 17.82 12.66
C LEU A 192 2.07 16.35 12.37
N HIS A 193 3.07 15.49 12.14
CA HIS A 193 2.93 14.08 11.78
C HIS A 193 2.22 13.82 10.44
N TYR A 194 2.25 14.79 9.51
CA TYR A 194 1.79 14.54 8.14
C TYR A 194 2.91 13.92 7.29
N LEU A 195 2.53 12.97 6.42
CA LEU A 195 3.46 12.44 5.44
C LEU A 195 3.99 13.54 4.53
N VAL A 196 5.31 13.68 4.51
CA VAL A 196 6.07 14.50 3.57
C VAL A 196 6.48 13.70 2.34
N SER A 197 7.07 12.50 2.51
CA SER A 197 7.57 11.69 1.38
C SER A 197 8.02 10.29 1.77
N PHE A 198 7.73 9.28 0.94
CA PHE A 198 8.38 7.97 1.01
C PHE A 198 9.73 7.94 0.27
N ASN A 199 9.88 8.70 -0.82
CA ASN A 199 11.10 8.65 -1.63
C ASN A 199 12.26 9.43 -1.02
N GLU A 200 11.99 10.62 -0.47
CA GLU A 200 13.01 11.43 0.23
C GLU A 200 13.58 10.67 1.42
N ALA A 201 12.74 9.87 2.10
CA ALA A 201 13.15 9.00 3.22
C ALA A 201 14.35 8.10 2.85
N LEU A 202 14.35 7.60 1.61
CA LEU A 202 15.35 6.67 1.11
C LEU A 202 16.61 7.36 0.56
N LYS A 203 16.62 8.68 0.32
CA LYS A 203 17.81 9.37 -0.23
C LYS A 203 19.02 9.35 0.70
N LYS A 204 18.79 9.21 2.01
CA LYS A 204 19.85 9.06 3.01
C LYS A 204 20.43 7.65 3.05
N MET A 205 19.71 6.65 2.53
CA MET A 205 20.18 5.27 2.47
C MET A 205 21.07 5.06 1.24
N LYS A 206 22.37 4.94 1.51
CA LYS A 206 23.42 4.80 0.50
C LYS A 206 24.14 3.47 0.67
N GLU A 207 24.88 3.10 -0.36
CA GLU A 207 25.82 1.99 -0.26
C GLU A 207 26.84 2.24 0.84
N THR A 208 27.24 1.16 1.51
CA THR A 208 28.39 1.18 2.40
C THR A 208 29.56 0.43 1.75
N LYS A 209 30.65 0.25 2.50
CA LYS A 209 31.75 -0.62 2.06
C LYS A 209 31.26 -2.04 1.78
N GLU A 210 30.31 -2.53 2.57
CA GLU A 210 29.86 -3.92 2.53
C GLU A 210 28.51 -4.10 1.83
N TRP A 211 27.57 -3.18 2.06
CA TRP A 211 26.22 -3.21 1.48
C TRP A 211 26.18 -2.49 0.15
N LYS A 212 25.77 -3.20 -0.90
CA LYS A 212 25.69 -2.71 -2.28
C LYS A 212 24.26 -2.68 -2.79
N VAL A 213 23.94 -1.67 -3.60
CA VAL A 213 22.62 -1.59 -4.23
C VAL A 213 22.57 -2.64 -5.33
N PHE A 214 21.66 -3.61 -5.19
CA PHE A 214 21.31 -4.55 -6.24
C PHE A 214 20.31 -3.93 -7.22
N ARG A 215 19.34 -3.18 -6.71
CA ARG A 215 18.30 -2.54 -7.52
C ARG A 215 17.72 -1.33 -6.81
N ASN A 216 17.83 -0.15 -7.42
CA ASN A 216 17.33 1.10 -6.82
C ASN A 216 15.82 1.34 -7.00
N ARG A 217 15.19 0.68 -7.98
CA ARG A 217 13.77 0.87 -8.31
C ARG A 217 13.12 -0.43 -8.73
N PHE A 218 13.11 -1.40 -7.82
CA PHE A 218 12.30 -2.59 -8.05
C PHE A 218 10.83 -2.17 -8.07
N LYS A 219 10.25 -2.12 -9.28
CA LYS A 219 8.86 -1.75 -9.53
C LYS A 219 7.95 -2.88 -9.04
N ALA A 220 7.72 -2.90 -7.74
CA ALA A 220 6.77 -3.81 -7.13
C ALA A 220 5.33 -3.35 -7.39
N ALA A 221 4.37 -4.26 -7.23
CA ALA A 221 2.95 -3.98 -7.42
C ALA A 221 2.33 -3.16 -6.27
N ASN A 222 3.14 -2.51 -5.42
CA ASN A 222 2.70 -1.69 -4.30
C ASN A 222 2.70 -0.18 -4.59
N ILE A 223 2.80 0.22 -5.85
CA ILE A 223 2.61 1.61 -6.25
C ILE A 223 1.14 1.78 -6.64
N ILE A 224 0.36 2.51 -5.83
CA ILE A 224 -1.09 2.64 -5.98
C ILE A 224 -1.49 4.10 -6.11
N GLN A 225 -2.36 4.41 -7.08
CA GLN A 225 -2.95 5.74 -7.29
C GLN A 225 -4.47 5.66 -7.51
N GLU A 226 -5.13 4.67 -6.90
CA GLU A 226 -6.55 4.36 -7.07
C GLU A 226 -7.48 5.36 -6.37
N HIS A 227 -8.80 5.15 -6.44
CA HIS A 227 -9.79 6.08 -5.92
C HIS A 227 -9.71 6.25 -4.39
N ASN A 228 -9.58 5.15 -3.64
CA ASN A 228 -9.62 5.17 -2.17
C ASN A 228 -8.25 5.20 -1.52
N TYR A 229 -7.21 4.74 -2.24
CA TYR A 229 -5.88 4.53 -1.68
C TYR A 229 -4.80 5.15 -2.56
N THR A 230 -3.72 5.56 -1.93
CA THR A 230 -2.51 6.03 -2.60
C THR A 230 -1.28 5.57 -1.83
N THR A 231 -0.17 5.37 -2.53
CA THR A 231 1.17 5.31 -1.93
C THR A 231 1.91 6.62 -2.07
N PHE A 232 1.16 7.71 -2.24
CA PHE A 232 1.63 9.07 -2.42
C PHE A 232 2.72 9.17 -3.48
N ASP A 233 3.97 9.36 -3.10
CA ASP A 233 5.12 9.52 -3.98
C ASP A 233 5.99 8.27 -4.11
N HIS A 234 5.68 7.14 -3.45
CA HIS A 234 6.47 5.91 -3.54
C HIS A 234 6.69 5.44 -4.99
N GLU A 235 7.95 5.30 -5.41
CA GLU A 235 8.32 4.94 -6.78
C GLU A 235 8.91 3.53 -6.95
N GLY A 236 9.06 2.77 -5.86
CA GLY A 236 9.56 1.39 -5.88
C GLY A 236 10.47 1.07 -4.70
N ILE A 237 11.02 -0.14 -4.73
CA ILE A 237 11.82 -0.69 -3.62
C ILE A 237 13.31 -0.60 -3.95
N ILE A 238 14.12 -0.12 -2.99
CA ILE A 238 15.57 -0.25 -3.02
C ILE A 238 15.97 -1.59 -2.43
N VAL A 239 16.79 -2.36 -3.13
CA VAL A 239 17.31 -3.65 -2.69
C VAL A 239 18.80 -3.53 -2.45
N PHE A 240 19.22 -3.74 -1.21
CA PHE A 240 20.62 -3.83 -0.82
C PHE A 240 21.03 -5.28 -0.61
N VAL A 241 22.25 -5.61 -1.02
CA VAL A 241 22.86 -6.93 -0.86
C VAL A 241 24.15 -6.79 -0.05
N LEU A 242 24.27 -7.61 0.99
CA LEU A 242 25.52 -7.85 1.71
C LEU A 242 26.13 -9.13 1.14
N ASN A 243 27.24 -8.97 0.42
CA ASN A 243 28.01 -10.04 -0.22
C ASN A 243 29.05 -10.64 0.72
#